data_AF-A0A7V8YJP0-F1
#
_entry.id   AF-A0A7V8YJP0-F1
#
_cell.length_a   1.000
_cell.length_b   1.000
_cell.length_c   1.000
_cell.angle_alpha   90.00
_cell.angle_beta   90.00
_cell.angle_gamma   90.00
#
_symmetry.space_group_name_H-M   'P 1'
#
loop_
_entity.id
_entity.type
_entity.pdbx_description
1 polymer ?
#
loop_
_entity_poly.entity_id
_entity_poly.type
_entity_poly.pdbx_seq_one_letter_code
_entity_poly.pdbx_strand_id
1 'polypeptide(L)'
;MDSGEMVERLQRALLMEALGLEAGDWPAVLAFAPSRPAGRAIAGPNVIVRDHAALRSVARSMELQFHGDVHGAFAELKVSARLLPNSYAHPADRTRVALPPRPPATTAEMTTWQIARLVWREQTEIDHLRATYAQGRLTPREQLVEACIQHLIWVDLDPFAPERCRPPAKLPDQSRSCLCGRASELRRLATPTAGDVSQSVWLDAGAFAGLRSRALDRLAEQLHPAPWCGRKGAETLPVRCGRLRAWQHAQRCRQDRDYWKSLPSDA
;
A
#
# COMPACT_ATOMS: atom_id res chain seq x y z
N MET A 1 30.06 -25.25 0.66
CA MET A 1 28.68 -24.91 0.27
C MET A 1 28.73 -24.60 -1.21
N ASP A 2 28.01 -25.35 -2.03
CA ASP A 2 28.02 -25.17 -3.48
C ASP A 2 27.42 -23.79 -3.83
N SER A 3 28.03 -23.10 -4.80
CA SER A 3 27.57 -21.77 -5.23
C SER A 3 26.13 -21.82 -5.74
N GLY A 4 25.73 -22.93 -6.38
CA GLY A 4 24.36 -23.16 -6.83
C GLY A 4 23.34 -23.22 -5.69
N GLU A 5 23.63 -24.00 -4.64
CA GLU A 5 22.75 -24.17 -3.48
C GLU A 5 22.49 -22.85 -2.74
N MET A 6 23.53 -22.01 -2.62
CA MET A 6 23.40 -20.68 -2.02
C MET A 6 22.48 -19.75 -2.83
N VAL A 7 22.60 -19.78 -4.16
CA VAL A 7 21.77 -18.95 -5.06
C VAL A 7 20.31 -19.36 -4.99
N GLU A 8 20.00 -20.66 -5.00
CA GLU A 8 18.63 -21.14 -4.85
C GLU A 8 18.00 -20.75 -3.51
N ARG A 9 18.77 -20.86 -2.42
CA ARG A 9 18.31 -20.43 -1.09
C ARG A 9 17.98 -18.94 -1.04
N LEU A 10 18.82 -18.10 -1.65
CA LEU A 10 18.59 -16.66 -1.74
C LEU A 10 17.36 -16.34 -2.60
N GLN A 11 17.18 -17.02 -3.74
CA GLN A 11 16.00 -16.84 -4.59
C GLN A 11 14.71 -17.23 -3.86
N ARG A 12 14.73 -18.33 -3.09
CA ARG A 12 13.59 -18.75 -2.27
C ARG A 12 13.28 -17.73 -1.18
N ALA A 13 14.28 -17.17 -0.52
CA ALA A 13 14.09 -16.12 0.48
C ALA A 13 13.44 -14.87 -0.13
N LEU A 14 13.92 -14.41 -1.30
CA LEU A 14 13.31 -13.28 -2.02
C LEU A 14 11.86 -13.55 -2.43
N LEU A 15 11.55 -14.76 -2.87
CA LEU A 15 10.17 -15.12 -3.17
C LEU A 15 9.28 -15.05 -1.92
N MET A 16 9.76 -15.52 -0.77
CA MET A 16 9.03 -15.42 0.49
C MET A 16 8.82 -13.96 0.93
N GLU A 17 9.82 -13.10 0.75
CA GLU A 17 9.69 -11.65 0.99
C GLU A 17 8.64 -11.02 0.05
N ALA A 18 8.67 -11.37 -1.24
CA ALA A 18 7.68 -10.90 -2.21
C ALA A 18 6.26 -11.32 -1.81
N LEU A 19 6.06 -12.58 -1.43
CA LEU A 19 4.77 -13.10 -0.94
C LEU A 19 4.33 -12.42 0.36
N GLY A 20 5.28 -12.13 1.26
CA GLY A 20 5.02 -11.35 2.48
C GLY A 20 4.48 -9.95 2.16
N LEU A 21 5.13 -9.23 1.25
CA LEU A 21 4.67 -7.91 0.80
C LEU A 21 3.35 -7.97 0.04
N GLU A 22 3.07 -9.06 -0.66
CA GLU A 22 1.75 -9.27 -1.26
C GLU A 22 0.65 -9.30 -0.22
N ALA A 23 0.88 -9.95 0.92
CA ALA A 23 -0.04 -9.92 2.06
C ALA A 23 -0.05 -8.56 2.77
N GLY A 24 1.07 -7.84 2.76
CA GLY A 24 1.26 -6.55 3.43
C GLY A 24 2.28 -6.57 4.58
N ASP A 25 3.03 -7.66 4.75
CA ASP A 25 4.05 -7.82 5.80
C ASP A 25 5.36 -7.06 5.48
N TRP A 26 5.22 -5.76 5.25
CA TRP A 26 6.36 -4.87 5.07
C TRP A 26 7.24 -4.76 6.32
N PRO A 27 6.74 -4.86 7.57
CA PRO A 27 7.61 -4.81 8.73
C PRO A 27 8.61 -5.96 8.74
N ALA A 28 8.22 -7.18 8.38
CA ALA A 28 9.16 -8.32 8.33
C ALA A 28 10.31 -8.08 7.33
N VAL A 29 10.01 -7.55 6.14
CA VAL A 29 11.02 -7.25 5.10
C VAL A 29 11.98 -6.14 5.55
N LEU A 30 11.46 -5.10 6.22
CA LEU A 30 12.31 -4.04 6.76
C LEU A 30 13.10 -4.49 7.99
N ALA A 31 12.48 -5.31 8.85
CA ALA A 31 13.04 -5.84 10.09
C ALA A 31 14.04 -6.97 9.90
N PHE A 32 14.27 -7.47 8.69
CA PHE A 32 15.36 -8.41 8.40
C PHE A 32 16.77 -7.73 8.38
N ALA A 33 16.84 -6.44 8.75
CA ALA A 33 18.06 -5.65 8.81
C ALA A 33 18.76 -5.39 10.20
N PRO A 34 18.43 -5.96 11.39
CA PRO A 34 18.95 -5.46 12.66
C PRO A 34 20.12 -6.29 13.20
N SER A 35 20.35 -7.50 12.65
CA SER A 35 21.41 -8.43 13.08
C SER A 35 22.50 -8.63 12.01
N ARG A 36 22.41 -7.91 10.89
CA ARG A 36 23.57 -7.70 10.02
C ARG A 36 24.22 -6.38 10.41
N PRO A 37 25.55 -6.33 10.60
CA PRO A 37 26.24 -5.06 10.78
C PRO A 37 25.82 -4.14 9.63
N ALA A 38 25.34 -2.95 9.98
CA ALA A 38 24.88 -1.93 9.06
C ALA A 38 25.85 -1.84 7.87
N GLY A 39 25.37 -2.12 6.66
CA GLY A 39 26.16 -1.93 5.44
C GLY A 39 26.74 -3.16 4.76
N ARG A 40 26.53 -4.41 5.22
CA ARG A 40 26.79 -5.55 4.32
C ARG A 40 25.65 -5.69 3.31
N ALA A 41 25.89 -5.15 2.12
CA ALA A 41 25.13 -5.46 0.91
C ALA A 41 24.88 -6.98 0.82
N ILE A 42 23.70 -7.38 0.34
CA ILE A 42 23.53 -8.76 -0.11
C ILE A 42 24.62 -8.98 -1.16
N ALA A 43 25.59 -9.84 -0.85
CA ALA A 43 26.59 -10.27 -1.80
C ALA A 43 26.02 -11.49 -2.54
N GLY A 44 26.05 -11.45 -3.86
CA GLY A 44 25.51 -12.50 -4.70
C GLY A 44 25.40 -12.04 -6.15
N PRO A 45 24.83 -12.89 -7.03
CA PRO A 45 24.54 -12.51 -8.40
C PRO A 45 23.78 -11.18 -8.47
N ASN A 46 24.15 -10.31 -9.41
CA ASN A 46 23.57 -8.96 -9.56
C ASN A 46 22.04 -8.94 -9.56
N VAL A 47 21.41 -9.99 -10.11
CA VAL A 47 19.95 -10.16 -10.13
C VAL A 47 19.36 -10.23 -8.71
N ILE A 48 19.95 -11.02 -7.82
CA ILE A 48 19.49 -11.18 -6.43
C ILE A 48 19.60 -9.86 -5.66
N VAL A 49 20.73 -9.15 -5.83
CA VAL A 49 20.99 -7.88 -5.14
C VAL A 49 19.96 -6.82 -5.56
N ARG A 50 19.72 -6.73 -6.86
CA ARG A 50 18.77 -5.81 -7.47
C ARG A 50 17.33 -6.12 -7.07
N ASP A 51 16.92 -7.38 -7.14
CA ASP A 51 15.57 -7.83 -6.79
C ASP A 51 15.28 -7.60 -5.29
N HIS A 52 16.24 -7.85 -4.41
CA HIS A 52 16.14 -7.49 -2.99
C HIS A 52 16.00 -5.98 -2.77
N ALA A 53 16.82 -5.16 -3.47
CA ALA A 53 16.71 -3.71 -3.38
C ALA A 53 15.32 -3.21 -3.84
N ALA A 54 14.78 -3.80 -4.92
CA ALA A 54 13.44 -3.49 -5.41
C ALA A 54 12.36 -3.82 -4.36
N LEU A 55 12.45 -5.00 -3.71
CA LEU A 55 11.54 -5.41 -2.63
C LEU A 55 11.62 -4.47 -1.42
N ARG A 56 12.83 -4.05 -1.02
CA ARG A 56 12.99 -3.09 0.08
C ARG A 56 12.37 -1.73 -0.22
N SER A 57 12.50 -1.22 -1.45
CA SER A 57 11.80 0.01 -1.85
C SER A 57 10.28 -0.16 -1.84
N VAL A 58 9.75 -1.32 -2.23
CA VAL A 58 8.30 -1.59 -2.07
C VAL A 58 7.90 -1.59 -0.59
N ALA A 59 8.66 -2.28 0.27
CA ALA A 59 8.38 -2.31 1.70
C ALA A 59 8.43 -0.91 2.33
N ARG A 60 9.40 -0.07 1.92
CA ARG A 60 9.49 1.33 2.35
C ARG A 60 8.31 2.15 1.83
N SER A 61 7.84 1.90 0.61
CA SER A 61 6.62 2.53 0.10
C SER A 61 5.39 2.23 0.97
N MET A 62 5.25 0.97 1.41
CA MET A 62 4.16 0.55 2.30
C MET A 62 4.25 1.21 3.69
N GLU A 63 5.46 1.32 4.26
CA GLU A 63 5.70 2.06 5.51
C GLU A 63 5.33 3.55 5.37
N LEU A 64 5.67 4.17 4.25
CA LEU A 64 5.34 5.58 3.99
C LEU A 64 3.82 5.77 3.81
N GLN A 65 3.13 4.85 3.13
CA GLN A 65 1.66 4.83 3.07
C GLN A 65 1.03 4.64 4.45
N PHE A 66 1.61 3.78 5.30
CA PHE A 66 1.20 3.64 6.70
C PHE A 66 1.28 4.98 7.43
N HIS A 67 2.35 5.75 7.25
CA HIS A 67 2.49 7.10 7.82
C HIS A 67 1.71 8.21 7.09
N GLY A 68 1.11 7.92 5.94
CA GLY A 68 0.37 8.90 5.14
C GLY A 68 1.24 9.76 4.22
N ASP A 69 2.54 9.47 4.11
CA ASP A 69 3.43 10.09 3.12
C ASP A 69 3.28 9.38 1.77
N VAL A 70 2.22 9.72 1.05
CA VAL A 70 1.90 9.10 -0.25
C VAL A 70 2.87 9.55 -1.36
N HIS A 71 3.48 10.73 -1.21
CA HIS A 71 4.49 11.23 -2.13
C HIS A 71 5.79 10.45 -2.04
N GLY A 72 6.31 10.29 -0.82
CA GLY A 72 7.47 9.44 -0.54
C GLY A 72 7.21 8.00 -0.94
N ALA A 73 6.02 7.48 -0.64
CA ALA A 73 5.63 6.14 -1.06
C ALA A 73 5.71 5.97 -2.58
N PHE A 74 5.21 6.94 -3.33
CA PHE A 74 5.25 6.89 -4.79
C PHE A 74 6.67 7.03 -5.34
N ALA A 75 7.53 7.84 -4.71
CA ALA A 75 8.93 7.96 -5.07
C ALA A 75 9.68 6.64 -4.91
N GLU A 76 9.45 5.91 -3.82
CA GLU A 76 10.05 4.58 -3.58
C GLU A 76 9.59 3.55 -4.63
N LEU A 77 8.33 3.58 -5.07
CA LEU A 77 7.87 2.70 -6.15
C LEU A 77 8.56 3.00 -7.48
N LYS A 78 8.91 4.26 -7.76
CA LYS A 78 9.70 4.62 -8.93
C LYS A 78 11.13 4.10 -8.84
N VAL A 79 11.72 4.11 -7.65
CA VAL A 79 13.04 3.49 -7.41
C VAL A 79 12.95 1.99 -7.69
N SER A 80 11.96 1.31 -7.12
CA SER A 80 11.74 -0.12 -7.34
C SER A 80 11.54 -0.45 -8.83
N ALA A 81 10.72 0.32 -9.55
CA ALA A 81 10.50 0.14 -10.99
C ALA A 81 11.78 0.27 -11.82
N ARG A 82 12.66 1.23 -11.50
CA ARG A 82 13.96 1.42 -12.19
C ARG A 82 14.95 0.28 -11.96
N LEU A 83 14.79 -0.45 -10.85
CA LEU A 83 15.61 -1.62 -10.54
C LEU A 83 15.15 -2.85 -11.33
N LEU A 84 13.95 -2.87 -11.90
CA LEU A 84 13.50 -4.03 -12.68
C LEU A 84 14.12 -4.05 -14.09
N PRO A 85 14.24 -5.23 -14.72
CA PRO A 85 14.64 -5.31 -16.13
C PRO A 85 13.73 -4.47 -17.04
N ASN A 86 14.30 -3.88 -18.10
CA ASN A 86 13.58 -3.04 -19.06
C ASN A 86 12.39 -3.75 -19.73
N SER A 87 12.37 -5.09 -19.78
CA SER A 87 11.23 -5.88 -20.28
C SER A 87 9.95 -5.69 -19.47
N TYR A 88 10.07 -5.21 -18.22
CA TYR A 88 8.94 -4.92 -17.33
C TYR A 88 8.55 -3.44 -17.32
N ALA A 89 9.32 -2.56 -17.97
CA ALA A 89 9.05 -1.13 -17.97
C ALA A 89 7.85 -0.79 -18.86
N HIS A 90 7.04 0.19 -18.44
CA HIS A 90 6.00 0.74 -19.30
C HIS A 90 6.63 1.52 -20.47
N PRO A 91 6.15 1.36 -21.72
CA PRO A 91 6.77 1.99 -22.89
C PRO A 91 6.87 3.52 -22.81
N ALA A 92 5.85 4.16 -22.22
CA ALA A 92 5.78 5.62 -22.13
C ALA A 92 6.49 6.22 -20.90
N ASP A 93 6.77 5.42 -19.86
CA ASP A 93 7.35 5.91 -18.61
C ASP A 93 8.16 4.80 -17.94
N ARG A 94 9.48 4.91 -17.98
CA ARG A 94 10.40 3.92 -17.38
C ARG A 94 10.35 3.87 -15.85
N THR A 95 9.67 4.81 -15.21
CA THR A 95 9.40 4.77 -13.77
C THR A 95 8.11 4.01 -13.44
N ARG A 96 7.42 3.49 -14.46
CA ARG A 96 6.23 2.65 -14.35
C ARG A 96 6.54 1.24 -14.78
N VAL A 97 5.90 0.30 -14.12
CA VAL A 97 5.90 -1.10 -14.53
C VAL A 97 4.71 -1.34 -15.46
N ALA A 98 4.88 -2.16 -16.49
CA ALA A 98 3.78 -2.74 -17.25
C ALA A 98 3.43 -4.10 -16.64
N LEU A 99 2.14 -4.45 -16.56
CA LEU A 99 1.70 -5.74 -16.02
C LEU A 99 2.24 -6.88 -16.91
N PRO A 100 3.19 -7.70 -16.43
CA PRO A 100 3.86 -8.65 -17.30
C PRO A 100 3.08 -9.96 -17.46
N PRO A 101 3.08 -10.57 -18.65
CA PRO A 101 2.61 -11.95 -18.81
C PRO A 101 3.47 -12.90 -17.96
N ARG A 102 2.89 -14.03 -17.56
CA ARG A 102 3.61 -15.04 -16.78
C ARG A 102 4.71 -15.69 -17.63
N PRO A 103 5.96 -15.79 -17.14
CA PRO A 103 7.04 -16.40 -17.91
C PRO A 103 6.93 -17.94 -17.96
N PRO A 104 7.50 -18.58 -18.99
CA PRO A 104 7.60 -20.04 -19.09
C PRO A 104 8.73 -20.58 -18.16
N ALA A 105 8.43 -20.61 -16.86
CA ALA A 105 9.02 -21.46 -15.81
C ALA A 105 10.56 -21.54 -15.67
N THR A 106 11.16 -20.54 -15.02
CA THR A 106 12.36 -20.70 -14.16
C THR A 106 12.17 -19.95 -12.83
N THR A 107 12.75 -20.43 -11.72
CA THR A 107 12.56 -19.80 -10.39
C THR A 107 13.03 -18.35 -10.34
N ALA A 108 14.18 -18.04 -10.95
CA ALA A 108 14.75 -16.70 -10.96
C ALA A 108 13.85 -15.69 -11.71
N GLU A 109 13.39 -16.06 -12.90
CA GLU A 109 12.50 -15.24 -13.72
C GLU A 109 11.13 -15.08 -13.06
N MET A 110 10.64 -16.14 -12.40
CA MET A 110 9.41 -16.11 -11.62
C MET A 110 9.50 -15.14 -10.43
N THR A 111 10.63 -15.08 -9.71
CA THR A 111 10.84 -14.11 -8.62
C THR A 111 10.82 -12.68 -9.15
N THR A 112 11.60 -12.35 -10.18
CA THR A 112 11.60 -11.00 -10.75
C THR A 112 10.21 -10.62 -11.30
N TRP A 113 9.50 -11.56 -11.94
CA TRP A 113 8.12 -11.39 -12.39
C TRP A 113 7.15 -11.09 -11.23
N GLN A 114 7.28 -11.79 -10.10
CA GLN A 114 6.46 -11.54 -8.91
C GLN A 114 6.69 -10.12 -8.37
N ILE A 115 7.95 -9.69 -8.30
CA ILE A 115 8.31 -8.34 -7.85
C ILE A 115 7.71 -7.29 -8.79
N ALA A 116 7.82 -7.49 -10.11
CA ALA A 116 7.22 -6.58 -11.08
C ALA A 116 5.70 -6.45 -10.91
N ARG A 117 5.01 -7.57 -10.69
CA ARG A 117 3.56 -7.60 -10.41
C ARG A 117 3.20 -6.83 -9.14
N LEU A 118 3.99 -7.01 -8.09
CA LEU A 118 3.83 -6.29 -6.84
C LEU A 118 4.04 -4.78 -7.02
N VAL A 119 5.08 -4.35 -7.71
CA VAL A 119 5.33 -2.92 -8.01
C VAL A 119 4.18 -2.34 -8.84
N TRP A 120 3.74 -3.05 -9.89
CA TRP A 120 2.61 -2.63 -10.71
C TRP A 120 1.32 -2.44 -9.87
N ARG A 121 1.06 -3.38 -8.95
CA ARG A 121 -0.10 -3.34 -8.05
C ARG A 121 -0.08 -2.08 -7.19
N GLU A 122 1.02 -1.82 -6.49
CA GLU A 122 1.14 -0.65 -5.61
C GLU A 122 1.10 0.66 -6.40
N GLN A 123 1.72 0.72 -7.58
CA GLN A 123 1.63 1.89 -8.47
C GLN A 123 0.18 2.14 -8.91
N THR A 124 -0.55 1.07 -9.22
CA THR A 124 -1.96 1.15 -9.61
C THR A 124 -2.86 1.64 -8.47
N GLU A 125 -2.58 1.28 -7.22
CA GLU A 125 -3.30 1.86 -6.06
C GLU A 125 -3.10 3.37 -5.98
N ILE A 126 -1.85 3.82 -6.02
CA ILE A 126 -1.52 5.25 -5.91
C ILE A 126 -2.08 6.02 -7.11
N ASP A 127 -2.03 5.47 -8.32
CA ASP A 127 -2.63 6.10 -9.50
C ASP A 127 -4.15 6.22 -9.39
N HIS A 128 -4.81 5.22 -8.81
CA HIS A 128 -6.24 5.29 -8.54
C HIS A 128 -6.56 6.40 -7.53
N LEU A 129 -5.79 6.51 -6.44
CA LEU A 129 -5.94 7.59 -5.47
C LEU A 129 -5.73 8.96 -6.12
N ARG A 130 -4.65 9.10 -6.90
CA ARG A 130 -4.35 10.33 -7.63
C ARG A 130 -5.48 10.71 -8.57
N ALA A 131 -6.04 9.76 -9.32
CA ALA A 131 -7.16 10.01 -10.22
C ALA A 131 -8.42 10.46 -9.47
N THR A 132 -8.73 9.84 -8.33
CA THR A 132 -9.86 10.19 -7.47
C THR A 132 -9.79 11.64 -6.97
N TYR A 133 -8.60 12.11 -6.58
CA TYR A 133 -8.41 13.52 -6.18
C TYR A 133 -8.30 14.49 -7.36
N ALA A 134 -7.71 14.08 -8.48
CA ALA A 134 -7.49 14.95 -9.65
C ALA A 134 -8.78 15.38 -10.36
N GLN A 135 -9.86 14.60 -10.26
CA GLN A 135 -11.12 14.92 -10.91
C GLN A 135 -11.81 16.18 -10.36
N GLY A 136 -11.32 16.78 -9.28
CA GLY A 136 -11.92 17.98 -8.66
C GLY A 136 -13.33 17.73 -8.09
N ARG A 137 -13.75 16.46 -8.04
CA ARG A 137 -15.10 16.03 -7.63
C ARG A 137 -15.26 15.89 -6.13
N LEU A 138 -14.15 15.80 -5.39
CA LEU A 138 -14.20 15.61 -3.94
C LEU A 138 -14.27 16.95 -3.23
N THR A 139 -15.39 17.17 -2.54
CA THR A 139 -15.48 18.21 -1.52
C THR A 139 -14.43 17.99 -0.42
N PRO A 140 -14.05 19.02 0.37
CA PRO A 140 -13.12 18.85 1.50
C PRO A 140 -13.55 17.74 2.46
N ARG A 141 -14.87 17.57 2.67
CA ARG A 141 -15.43 16.49 3.48
C ARG A 141 -15.13 15.12 2.89
N GLU A 142 -15.29 14.96 1.58
CA GLU A 142 -15.02 13.70 0.90
C GLU A 142 -13.53 13.38 0.82
N GLN A 143 -12.66 14.40 0.78
CA GLN A 143 -11.22 14.22 0.91
C GLN A 143 -10.84 13.67 2.29
N LEU A 144 -11.53 14.10 3.35
CA LEU A 144 -11.36 13.52 4.70
C LEU A 144 -11.93 12.10 4.79
N VAL A 145 -13.07 11.81 4.13
CA VAL A 145 -13.61 10.45 4.06
C VAL A 145 -12.62 9.52 3.37
N GLU A 146 -12.03 9.93 2.25
CA GLU A 146 -11.01 9.12 1.55
C GLU A 146 -9.74 8.94 2.38
N ALA A 147 -9.27 9.99 3.07
CA ALA A 147 -8.17 9.85 4.02
C ALA A 147 -8.50 8.89 5.17
N CYS A 148 -9.75 8.88 5.65
CA CYS A 148 -10.23 7.91 6.64
C CYS A 148 -10.26 6.49 6.07
N ILE A 149 -10.69 6.30 4.81
CA ILE A 149 -10.60 5.00 4.12
C ILE A 149 -9.15 4.51 4.09
N GLN A 150 -8.19 5.38 3.71
CA GLN A 150 -6.77 5.01 3.71
C GLN A 150 -6.27 4.70 5.13
N HIS A 151 -6.70 5.44 6.16
CA HIS A 151 -6.38 5.13 7.55
C HIS A 151 -6.93 3.76 7.97
N LEU A 152 -8.18 3.44 7.64
CA LEU A 152 -8.76 2.13 7.93
C LEU A 152 -7.97 0.99 7.26
N ILE A 153 -7.61 1.19 5.99
CA ILE A 153 -6.91 0.20 5.17
C ILE A 153 -5.48 -0.06 5.65
N TRP A 154 -4.75 0.98 6.06
CA TRP A 154 -3.32 0.89 6.38
C TRP A 154 -3.03 0.80 7.88
N VAL A 155 -3.92 1.31 8.74
CA VAL A 155 -3.70 1.45 10.18
C VAL A 155 -4.65 0.54 10.96
N ASP A 156 -5.96 0.83 10.96
CA ASP A 156 -6.90 0.14 11.87
C ASP A 156 -7.10 -1.36 11.54
N LEU A 157 -7.22 -1.69 10.25
CA LEU A 157 -7.65 -3.04 9.81
C LEU A 157 -6.51 -3.85 9.18
N ASP A 158 -5.32 -3.25 9.03
CA ASP A 158 -4.13 -3.95 8.55
C ASP A 158 -3.56 -4.85 9.65
N PRO A 159 -3.48 -6.19 9.44
CA PRO A 159 -2.89 -7.07 10.44
C PRO A 159 -1.39 -6.84 10.66
N PHE A 160 -0.71 -6.15 9.72
CA PHE A 160 0.73 -5.87 9.77
C PHE A 160 1.05 -4.45 10.25
N ALA A 161 0.07 -3.70 10.77
CA ALA A 161 0.32 -2.39 11.38
C ALA A 161 1.31 -2.50 12.58
N PRO A 162 2.40 -1.70 12.61
CA PRO A 162 3.51 -1.82 13.57
C PRO A 162 3.19 -1.68 15.05
N GLU A 163 2.00 -1.21 15.43
CA GLU A 163 1.48 -1.27 16.81
C GLU A 163 1.61 -2.68 17.41
N ARG A 164 1.70 -3.69 16.55
CA ARG A 164 1.86 -5.10 16.89
C ARG A 164 3.31 -5.61 16.87
N CYS A 165 4.29 -4.79 16.46
CA CYS A 165 5.63 -5.28 16.11
C CYS A 165 6.87 -4.51 16.65
N ARG A 166 6.83 -3.22 17.07
CA ARG A 166 7.89 -2.51 17.87
C ARG A 166 7.67 -0.98 17.96
N PRO A 167 7.98 -0.29 19.10
CA PRO A 167 8.11 1.17 19.17
C PRO A 167 9.57 1.65 18.93
N PRO A 168 9.84 2.92 18.51
CA PRO A 168 9.20 4.15 19.01
C PRO A 168 8.86 5.25 17.97
N ALA A 169 8.46 4.93 16.74
CA ALA A 169 7.89 5.96 15.86
C ALA A 169 6.52 6.40 16.37
N LYS A 170 6.18 7.70 16.26
CA LYS A 170 4.83 8.19 16.54
C LYS A 170 3.86 7.50 15.57
N LEU A 171 3.04 6.61 16.10
CA LEU A 171 2.06 5.88 15.31
C LEU A 171 0.97 6.83 14.81
N PRO A 172 0.51 6.68 13.55
CA PRO A 172 -0.64 7.41 13.06
C PRO A 172 -1.86 7.09 13.93
N ASP A 173 -2.55 8.13 14.41
CA ASP A 173 -3.72 7.99 15.25
C ASP A 173 -4.98 8.49 14.53
N GLN A 174 -6.13 8.37 15.19
CA GLN A 174 -7.43 8.82 14.70
C GLN A 174 -7.65 10.33 14.93
N SER A 175 -6.60 11.08 15.28
CA SER A 175 -6.73 12.49 15.59
C SER A 175 -7.07 13.30 14.35
N ARG A 176 -7.75 14.43 14.59
CA ARG A 176 -8.03 15.44 13.56
C ARG A 176 -6.79 15.84 12.78
N SER A 177 -5.67 16.08 13.48
CA SER A 177 -4.42 16.50 12.86
C SER A 177 -3.87 15.44 11.90
N CYS A 178 -3.89 14.16 12.31
CA CYS A 178 -3.39 13.06 11.49
C CYS A 178 -4.22 12.89 10.21
N LEU A 179 -5.55 12.85 10.32
CA LEU A 179 -6.42 12.64 9.17
C LEU A 179 -6.47 13.84 8.21
N CYS A 180 -6.48 15.08 8.74
CA CYS A 180 -6.33 16.27 7.90
C CYS A 180 -4.97 16.29 7.19
N GLY A 181 -3.88 15.95 7.88
CA GLY A 181 -2.56 15.84 7.28
C GLY A 181 -2.53 14.84 6.12
N ARG A 182 -3.05 13.64 6.33
CA ARG A 182 -3.19 12.62 5.27
C ARG A 182 -4.03 13.10 4.10
N ALA A 183 -5.16 13.76 4.36
CA ALA A 183 -6.02 14.30 3.31
C ALA A 183 -5.29 15.38 2.48
N SER A 184 -4.50 16.24 3.13
CA SER A 184 -3.66 17.24 2.46
C SER A 184 -2.60 16.58 1.57
N GLU A 185 -1.92 15.53 2.06
CA GLU A 185 -0.93 14.78 1.25
C GLU A 185 -1.57 14.12 0.03
N LEU A 186 -2.74 13.49 0.18
CA LEU A 186 -3.47 12.91 -0.95
C LEU A 186 -3.95 13.98 -1.95
N ARG A 187 -4.34 15.16 -1.46
CA ARG A 187 -4.70 16.30 -2.31
C ARG A 187 -3.49 16.81 -3.10
N ARG A 188 -2.32 16.91 -2.45
CA ARG A 188 -1.05 17.30 -3.08
C ARG A 188 -0.54 16.27 -4.09
N LEU A 189 -0.85 14.99 -3.88
CA LEU A 189 -0.52 13.92 -4.83
C LEU A 189 -1.15 14.18 -6.21
N ALA A 190 -2.40 14.66 -6.24
CA ALA A 190 -3.08 15.04 -7.46
C ALA A 190 -2.65 16.43 -7.97
N THR A 191 -2.59 17.40 -7.06
CA THR A 191 -2.31 18.81 -7.36
C THR A 191 -1.21 19.33 -6.43
N PRO A 192 0.06 19.34 -6.84
CA PRO A 192 1.19 19.65 -5.95
C PRO A 192 1.14 21.01 -5.25
N THR A 193 0.46 21.99 -5.86
CA THR A 193 0.29 23.35 -5.33
C THR A 193 -0.95 23.51 -4.43
N ALA A 194 -1.69 22.42 -4.18
CA ALA A 194 -2.88 22.47 -3.34
C ALA A 194 -2.52 22.78 -1.88
N GLY A 195 -3.26 23.73 -1.29
CA GLY A 195 -3.20 24.01 0.14
C GLY A 195 -3.78 22.88 0.99
N ASP A 196 -3.61 23.01 2.30
CA ASP A 196 -4.09 22.02 3.26
C ASP A 196 -5.62 21.91 3.31
N VAL A 197 -6.11 20.73 3.68
CA VAL A 197 -7.52 20.52 4.00
C VAL A 197 -7.79 21.18 5.35
N SER A 198 -8.79 22.06 5.40
CA SER A 198 -9.15 22.79 6.62
C SER A 198 -9.56 21.83 7.74
N GLN A 199 -9.03 22.07 8.94
CA GLN A 199 -9.43 21.35 10.14
C GLN A 199 -10.89 21.62 10.56
N SER A 200 -11.50 22.73 10.09
CA SER A 200 -12.89 23.07 10.42
C SER A 200 -13.90 22.03 9.92
N VAL A 201 -13.56 21.33 8.83
CA VAL A 201 -14.42 20.31 8.19
C VAL A 201 -14.59 19.06 9.08
N TRP A 202 -13.70 18.86 10.05
CA TRP A 202 -13.72 17.72 10.97
C TRP A 202 -14.99 17.62 11.80
N LEU A 203 -15.41 18.73 12.42
CA LEU A 203 -16.59 18.75 13.28
C LEU A 203 -17.87 18.63 12.46
N ASP A 204 -17.94 19.31 11.32
CA ASP A 204 -19.05 19.20 10.35
C ASP A 204 -19.24 17.77 9.82
N ALA A 205 -18.15 16.98 9.83
CA ALA A 205 -18.18 15.59 9.41
C ALA A 205 -18.68 14.62 10.50
N GLY A 206 -18.91 15.08 11.74
CA GLY A 206 -19.25 14.26 12.89
C GLY A 206 -18.03 13.66 13.59
N ALA A 207 -16.90 14.37 13.57
CA ALA A 207 -15.62 13.90 14.08
C ALA A 207 -15.20 12.53 13.48
N PHE A 208 -14.40 11.76 14.20
CA PHE A 208 -13.91 10.48 13.69
C PHE A 208 -15.03 9.47 13.47
N ALA A 209 -16.00 9.37 14.38
CA ALA A 209 -17.11 8.42 14.26
C ALA A 209 -17.94 8.66 12.98
N GLY A 210 -18.30 9.92 12.70
CA GLY A 210 -19.02 10.29 11.49
C GLY A 210 -18.21 10.08 10.20
N LEU A 211 -16.91 10.35 10.23
CA LEU A 211 -16.00 10.05 9.11
C LEU A 211 -15.87 8.55 8.85
N ARG A 212 -15.69 7.76 9.92
CA ARG A 212 -15.58 6.30 9.85
C ARG A 212 -16.85 5.68 9.29
N SER A 213 -18.02 6.11 9.74
CA SER A 213 -19.31 5.63 9.22
C SER A 213 -19.40 5.85 7.70
N ARG A 214 -19.12 7.07 7.24
CA ARG A 214 -19.11 7.40 5.80
C ARG A 214 -18.05 6.66 5.00
N ALA A 215 -16.87 6.45 5.59
CA ALA A 215 -15.79 5.69 4.97
C ALA A 215 -16.21 4.22 4.76
N LEU A 216 -16.88 3.62 5.75
CA LEU A 216 -17.42 2.27 5.65
C LEU A 216 -18.55 2.19 4.62
N ASP A 217 -19.48 3.15 4.58
CA ASP A 217 -20.52 3.18 3.55
C ASP A 217 -19.92 3.22 2.14
N ARG A 218 -18.96 4.13 1.92
CA ARG A 218 -18.26 4.27 0.63
C ARG A 218 -17.46 3.01 0.26
N LEU A 219 -16.83 2.34 1.22
CA LEU A 219 -16.18 1.04 0.99
C LEU A 219 -17.20 -0.06 0.64
N ALA A 220 -18.38 -0.05 1.27
CA ALA A 220 -19.43 -1.04 1.04
C ALA A 220 -20.14 -0.85 -0.32
N GLU A 221 -20.08 0.34 -0.90
CA GLU A 221 -20.54 0.64 -2.26
C GLU A 221 -19.60 0.09 -3.35
N GLN A 222 -18.33 -0.18 -3.02
CA GLN A 222 -17.37 -0.71 -3.98
C GLN A 222 -17.69 -2.17 -4.32
N LEU A 223 -17.84 -2.46 -5.60
CA LEU A 223 -18.08 -3.82 -6.12
C LEU A 223 -16.91 -4.78 -5.82
N HIS A 224 -15.70 -4.25 -5.78
CA HIS A 224 -14.48 -5.02 -5.57
C HIS A 224 -13.57 -4.35 -4.54
N PRO A 225 -12.75 -5.12 -3.81
CA PRO A 225 -11.88 -4.58 -2.77
C PRO A 225 -10.72 -3.73 -3.30
N ALA A 226 -10.33 -3.86 -4.58
CA ALA A 226 -9.17 -3.17 -5.17
C ALA A 226 -9.43 -2.66 -6.60
N PRO A 227 -8.74 -1.59 -7.04
CA PRO A 227 -9.03 -0.92 -8.31
C PRO A 227 -8.61 -1.68 -9.58
N TRP A 228 -7.82 -2.75 -9.45
CA TRP A 228 -7.47 -3.64 -10.57
C TRP A 228 -8.35 -4.87 -10.68
N CYS A 229 -9.22 -5.14 -9.70
CA CYS A 229 -10.15 -6.27 -9.79
C CYS A 229 -11.02 -6.11 -11.04
N GLY A 230 -11.09 -7.16 -11.86
CA GLY A 230 -11.79 -7.13 -13.16
C GLY A 230 -10.95 -6.63 -14.34
N ARG A 231 -9.71 -6.18 -14.13
CA ARG A 231 -8.78 -5.86 -15.23
C ARG A 231 -8.17 -7.13 -15.80
N LYS A 232 -8.15 -7.24 -17.13
CA LYS A 232 -7.51 -8.35 -17.85
C LYS A 232 -6.03 -8.46 -17.48
N GLY A 233 -5.59 -9.66 -17.11
CA GLY A 233 -4.21 -9.96 -16.69
C GLY A 233 -3.94 -9.76 -15.18
N ALA A 234 -4.89 -9.17 -14.44
CA ALA A 234 -4.77 -8.91 -13.01
C ALA A 234 -5.55 -9.93 -12.14
N GLU A 235 -6.10 -10.98 -12.75
CA GLU A 235 -7.03 -11.93 -12.10
C GLU A 235 -6.39 -12.68 -10.93
N THR A 236 -5.09 -12.90 -11.01
CA THR A 236 -4.30 -13.62 -9.99
C THR A 236 -3.53 -12.70 -9.07
N LEU A 237 -3.72 -11.37 -9.15
CA LEU A 237 -3.02 -10.41 -8.28
C LEU A 237 -3.69 -10.39 -6.89
N PRO A 238 -2.97 -10.72 -5.82
CA PRO A 238 -3.54 -10.70 -4.48
C PRO A 238 -3.83 -9.26 -4.03
N VAL A 239 -4.92 -9.12 -3.29
CA VAL A 239 -5.28 -7.89 -2.59
C VAL A 239 -4.60 -7.89 -1.23
N ARG A 240 -3.96 -6.77 -0.87
CA ARG A 240 -3.34 -6.61 0.46
C ARG A 240 -4.35 -6.85 1.57
N CYS A 241 -3.94 -7.53 2.64
CA CYS A 241 -4.82 -7.95 3.72
C CYS A 241 -5.57 -6.78 4.37
N GLY A 242 -4.93 -5.64 4.64
CA GLY A 242 -5.59 -4.48 5.23
C GLY A 242 -6.75 -3.95 4.37
N ARG A 243 -6.55 -3.87 3.05
CA ARG A 243 -7.60 -3.46 2.09
C ARG A 243 -8.74 -4.47 2.02
N LEU A 244 -8.43 -5.76 1.92
CA LEU A 244 -9.44 -6.81 1.89
C LEU A 244 -10.28 -6.82 3.17
N ARG A 245 -9.64 -6.70 4.35
CA ARG A 245 -10.33 -6.67 5.64
C ARG A 245 -11.20 -5.43 5.79
N ALA A 246 -10.74 -4.26 5.34
CA ALA A 246 -11.54 -3.04 5.32
C ALA A 246 -12.80 -3.18 4.46
N TRP A 247 -12.66 -3.69 3.23
CA TRP A 247 -13.80 -3.94 2.36
C TRP A 247 -14.76 -4.98 2.94
N GLN A 248 -14.28 -6.12 3.43
CA GLN A 248 -15.13 -7.15 4.06
C GLN A 248 -15.84 -6.64 5.31
N HIS A 249 -15.16 -5.83 6.13
CA HIS A 249 -15.77 -5.22 7.30
C HIS A 249 -16.90 -4.28 6.90
N ALA A 250 -16.67 -3.40 5.93
CA ALA A 250 -17.69 -2.50 5.39
C ALA A 250 -18.91 -3.26 4.82
N GLN A 251 -18.68 -4.34 4.06
CA GLN A 251 -19.76 -5.18 3.54
C GLN A 251 -20.61 -5.80 4.66
N ARG A 252 -19.98 -6.31 5.73
CA ARG A 252 -20.69 -6.85 6.89
C ARG A 252 -21.51 -5.78 7.60
N CYS A 253 -20.95 -4.60 7.84
CA CYS A 253 -21.67 -3.48 8.47
C CYS A 253 -22.89 -3.04 7.67
N ARG A 254 -22.86 -3.15 6.33
CA ARG A 254 -24.00 -2.85 5.46
C ARG A 254 -25.11 -3.91 5.51
N GLN A 255 -24.73 -5.17 5.65
CA GLN A 255 -25.68 -6.30 5.71
C GLN A 255 -26.39 -6.38 7.06
N ASP A 256 -25.69 -6.00 8.12
CA ASP A 256 -26.23 -5.92 9.47
C ASP A 256 -27.01 -4.60 9.65
N ARG A 257 -28.34 -4.66 9.43
CA ARG A 257 -29.25 -3.51 9.59
C ARG A 257 -29.22 -2.87 10.99
N ASP A 258 -28.70 -3.57 12.00
CA ASP A 258 -28.66 -3.12 13.39
C ASP A 258 -27.24 -2.74 13.88
N TYR A 259 -26.19 -2.94 13.07
CA TYR A 259 -24.80 -2.64 13.46
C TYR A 259 -24.62 -1.21 13.97
N TRP A 260 -25.25 -0.25 13.30
CA TRP A 260 -25.18 1.17 13.66
C TRP A 260 -25.90 1.55 14.96
N LYS A 261 -26.82 0.70 15.45
CA LYS A 261 -27.50 0.93 16.75
C LYS A 261 -26.63 0.53 17.94
N SER A 262 -25.50 -0.14 17.71
CA SER A 262 -24.61 -0.67 18.76
C SER A 262 -23.34 0.16 18.99
N LEU A 263 -23.10 1.22 18.21
CA LEU A 263 -22.00 2.14 18.47
C LEU A 263 -22.38 3.05 19.65
N PRO A 264 -21.49 3.21 20.67
CA PRO A 264 -21.75 4.15 21.75
C PRO A 264 -21.95 5.55 21.16
N SER A 265 -23.06 6.21 21.52
CA SER A 265 -23.34 7.58 21.06
C SER A 265 -22.39 8.63 21.64
N ASP A 266 -21.60 8.26 22.66
CA ASP A 266 -20.87 9.21 23.48
C ASP A 266 -19.39 8.82 23.56
N ALA A 267 -18.55 9.47 22.73
CA ALA A 267 -17.12 9.68 22.93
C ALA A 267 -16.61 10.86 22.09
#